data_AF-A0A7R9JL87-F1
#
_entry.id   AF-A0A7R9JL87-F1
#
_cell.length_a   1.000
_cell.length_b   1.000
_cell.length_c   1.000
_cell.angle_alpha   90.00
_cell.angle_beta   90.00
_cell.angle_gamma   90.00
#
_symmetry.space_group_name_H-M   'P 1'
#
loop_
_entity.id
_entity.type
_entity.pdbx_description
1 polymer ?
#
loop_
_entity_poly.entity_id
_entity_poly.type
_entity_poly.pdbx_seq_one_letter_code
_entity_poly.pdbx_strand_id
1 'polypeptide(L)'
;MDNDFLKNLDSSQVRELVDSMYPQEYSKGSYVINEGGSGCHLFVSAEGEFEVIKEDKVLGRMGPGKAFGELAILYNCTRTASIRG
;
A
#
# COMPACT_ATOMS: atom_id res chain seq x y z
N MET A 1 -3.06 -0.49 -14.48
CA MET A 1 -2.64 -0.54 -13.06
C MET A 1 -3.45 -1.64 -12.40
N ASP A 2 -2.81 -2.56 -11.69
CA ASP A 2 -3.46 -3.74 -11.06
C ASP A 2 -4.14 -3.39 -9.72
N ASN A 3 -4.85 -2.26 -9.68
CA ASN A 3 -5.61 -1.82 -8.52
C ASN A 3 -6.97 -1.29 -8.98
N ASP A 4 -8.04 -1.87 -8.44
CA ASP A 4 -9.41 -1.58 -8.88
C ASP A 4 -9.86 -0.14 -8.62
N PHE A 5 -9.20 0.57 -7.70
CA PHE A 5 -9.51 1.95 -7.36
C PHE A 5 -8.73 2.94 -8.23
N LEU A 6 -7.48 2.60 -8.58
CA LEU A 6 -6.62 3.47 -9.37
C LEU A 6 -6.83 3.31 -10.89
N LYS A 7 -7.45 2.23 -11.34
CA LYS A 7 -7.65 1.96 -12.79
C LYS A 7 -8.59 2.94 -13.50
N ASN A 8 -9.42 3.66 -12.77
CA ASN A 8 -10.38 4.62 -13.32
C ASN A 8 -9.86 6.06 -13.35
N LEU A 9 -8.63 6.29 -12.90
CA LEU A 9 -7.98 7.61 -12.95
C LEU A 9 -7.52 7.89 -14.38
N ASP A 10 -7.74 9.11 -14.85
CA ASP A 10 -7.17 9.56 -16.11
C ASP A 10 -5.67 9.86 -15.99
N SER A 11 -5.00 10.05 -17.13
CA SER A 11 -3.55 10.27 -17.18
C SER A 11 -3.09 11.52 -16.41
N SER A 12 -3.90 12.57 -16.33
CA SER A 12 -3.60 13.77 -15.53
C SER A 12 -3.68 13.48 -14.04
N GLN A 13 -4.74 12.81 -13.59
CA GLN A 13 -4.93 12.43 -12.19
C GLN A 13 -3.85 11.46 -11.70
N VAL A 14 -3.47 10.50 -12.55
CA VAL A 14 -2.34 9.59 -12.24
C VAL A 14 -1.05 10.39 -12.09
N ARG A 15 -0.81 11.38 -12.97
CA ARG A 15 0.39 12.22 -12.88
C ARG A 15 0.40 13.04 -11.60
N GLU A 16 -0.70 13.70 -11.25
CA GLU A 16 -0.80 14.46 -9.99
C GLU A 16 -0.56 13.57 -8.76
N LEU A 17 -1.09 12.34 -8.78
CA LEU A 17 -0.86 11.37 -7.72
C LEU A 17 0.63 11.02 -7.61
N VAL A 18 1.25 10.66 -8.73
CA VAL A 18 2.68 10.30 -8.78
C VAL A 18 3.57 11.46 -8.36
N ASP A 19 3.28 12.68 -8.81
CA ASP A 19 4.02 13.90 -8.46
C ASP A 19 3.92 14.23 -6.96
N SER A 20 2.87 13.75 -6.29
CA SER A 20 2.66 13.90 -4.85
C SER A 20 3.31 12.79 -4.01
N MET A 21 3.81 11.72 -4.66
CA MET A 21 4.49 10.62 -3.96
C MET A 21 5.94 10.98 -3.66
N TYR A 22 6.48 10.42 -2.58
CA TYR A 22 7.89 10.52 -2.21
C TYR A 22 8.43 9.14 -1.82
N PRO A 23 9.73 8.87 -2.03
CA PRO A 23 10.32 7.58 -1.70
C PRO A 23 10.34 7.36 -0.19
N GLN A 24 10.09 6.12 0.22
CA GLN A 24 10.23 5.70 1.61
C GLN A 24 10.89 4.33 1.66
N GLU A 25 12.01 4.25 2.37
CA GLU A 25 12.81 3.02 2.49
C GLU A 25 12.54 2.33 3.82
N TYR A 26 12.52 1.00 3.77
CA TYR A 26 12.31 0.14 4.93
C TYR A 26 13.37 -0.95 4.94
N SER A 27 13.86 -1.29 6.13
CA SER A 27 14.75 -2.43 6.30
C SER A 27 13.97 -3.73 6.16
N LYS A 28 14.61 -4.76 5.61
CA LYS A 28 14.02 -6.11 5.52
C LYS A 28 13.50 -6.60 6.87
N GLY A 29 12.31 -7.18 6.88
CA GLY A 29 11.54 -7.59 8.05
C GLY A 29 10.74 -6.49 8.73
N SER A 30 10.74 -5.24 8.23
CA SER A 30 10.06 -4.11 8.90
C SER A 30 8.60 -4.00 8.49
N TYR A 31 7.76 -3.61 9.45
CA TYR A 31 6.36 -3.30 9.17
C TYR A 31 6.23 -1.91 8.55
N VAL A 32 5.70 -1.87 7.32
CA VAL A 32 5.31 -0.66 6.61
C VAL A 32 3.94 -0.18 7.11
N ILE A 33 3.03 -1.14 7.32
CA ILE A 33 1.68 -0.92 7.83
C ILE A 33 1.45 -1.90 8.99
N ASN A 34 0.81 -1.43 10.05
CA ASN A 34 0.30 -2.26 11.14
C ASN A 34 -1.23 -2.32 11.09
N GLU A 35 -1.79 -3.52 11.15
CA GLU A 35 -3.22 -3.78 11.31
C GLU A 35 -3.79 -3.02 12.51
N GLY A 36 -5.01 -2.49 12.38
CA GLY A 36 -5.67 -1.68 13.42
C GLY A 36 -5.13 -0.26 13.56
N GLY A 37 -3.98 0.06 12.94
CA GLY A 37 -3.45 1.42 12.92
C GLY A 37 -4.33 2.39 12.13
N SER A 38 -4.22 3.69 12.43
CA SER A 38 -4.77 4.74 11.57
C SER A 38 -3.96 4.84 10.27
N GLY A 39 -4.63 4.97 9.14
CA GLY A 39 -3.97 5.02 7.83
C GLY A 39 -4.41 6.21 7.00
N CYS A 40 -3.50 7.14 6.73
CA CYS A 40 -3.72 8.28 5.83
C CYS A 40 -2.82 8.26 4.58
N HIS A 41 -2.03 7.19 4.37
CA HIS A 41 -1.10 7.07 3.24
C HIS A 41 -1.44 5.88 2.34
N LEU A 42 -1.33 6.11 1.04
CA LEU A 42 -1.29 5.09 -0.02
C LEU A 42 0.17 4.86 -0.41
N PHE A 43 0.54 3.61 -0.64
CA PHE A 43 1.88 3.22 -1.05
C PHE A 43 1.85 2.54 -2.41
N VAL A 44 2.97 2.63 -3.13
CA VAL A 44 3.26 1.81 -4.32
C VAL A 44 4.62 1.15 -4.10
N SER A 45 4.69 -0.18 -4.20
CA SER A 45 5.96 -0.91 -4.06
C SER A 45 6.88 -0.59 -5.24
N ALA A 46 8.00 0.08 -4.99
CA ALA A 46 9.00 0.34 -6.03
C ALA A 46 9.92 -0.88 -6.24
N GLU A 47 10.38 -1.49 -5.15
CA GLU A 47 11.31 -2.62 -5.15
C GLU A 47 11.02 -3.56 -3.97
N GLY A 48 11.50 -4.80 -4.04
CA GLY A 48 11.35 -5.80 -2.97
C GLY A 48 10.07 -6.64 -3.04
N GLU A 49 9.90 -7.53 -2.06
CA GLU A 49 8.72 -8.35 -1.86
C GLU A 49 8.15 -8.10 -0.46
N PHE A 50 6.85 -7.91 -0.37
CA PHE A 50 6.15 -7.62 0.88
C PHE A 50 5.10 -8.70 1.17
N GLU A 51 4.98 -9.07 2.43
CA GLU A 51 3.96 -9.97 2.96
C GLU A 51 2.75 -9.18 3.44
N VAL A 52 1.56 -9.66 3.08
CA VAL A 52 0.28 -9.21 3.63
C VAL A 52 -0.06 -10.12 4.81
N ILE A 53 -0.19 -9.56 6.00
CA ILE A 53 -0.38 -10.30 7.24
C ILE A 53 -1.66 -9.83 7.92
N LYS A 54 -2.52 -10.75 8.32
CA LYS A 54 -3.73 -10.45 9.10
C LYS A 54 -3.88 -11.46 10.22
N GLU A 55 -4.13 -11.01 11.44
CA GLU A 55 -4.26 -11.91 12.60
C GLU A 55 -3.08 -12.91 12.67
N ASP A 56 -1.84 -12.39 12.50
CA ASP A 56 -0.58 -13.14 12.47
C ASP A 56 -0.43 -14.20 11.36
N LYS A 57 -1.34 -14.23 10.38
CA LYS A 57 -1.28 -15.15 9.23
C LYS A 57 -0.88 -14.41 7.97
N VAL A 58 0.09 -14.97 7.24
CA VAL A 58 0.45 -14.48 5.90
C VAL A 58 -0.67 -14.86 4.92
N LEU A 59 -1.37 -13.85 4.41
CA LEU A 59 -2.45 -14.02 3.43
C LEU A 59 -1.93 -14.06 1.99
N GLY A 60 -0.78 -13.45 1.74
CA GLY A 60 -0.19 -13.35 0.42
C GLY A 60 1.09 -12.53 0.39
N ARG A 61 1.66 -12.41 -0.80
CA ARG A 61 2.88 -11.63 -1.08
C ARG A 61 2.63 -10.69 -2.27
N MET A 62 3.29 -9.55 -2.27
CA MET A 62 3.25 -8.59 -3.37
C MET A 62 4.67 -8.12 -3.72
N GLY A 63 4.96 -8.11 -5.01
CA GLY A 63 6.21 -7.56 -5.55
C GLY A 63 6.07 -6.09 -5.97
N PRO A 64 7.01 -5.59 -6.78
CA PRO A 64 7.00 -4.23 -7.32
C PRO A 64 5.77 -3.89 -8.17
N GLY A 65 5.44 -2.61 -8.25
CA GLY A 65 4.35 -2.06 -9.06
C GLY A 65 2.96 -2.26 -8.48
N LYS A 66 2.84 -2.67 -7.21
CA LYS A 66 1.56 -2.91 -6.53
C LYS A 66 1.23 -1.75 -5.61
N ALA A 67 0.01 -1.24 -5.72
CA ALA A 67 -0.51 -0.21 -4.82
C ALA A 67 -1.20 -0.87 -3.62
N PHE A 68 -1.02 -0.33 -2.42
CA PHE A 68 -1.62 -0.86 -1.19
C PHE A 68 -1.85 0.23 -0.14
N GLY A 69 -2.78 -0.03 0.78
CA GLY A 69 -3.13 0.89 1.88
C GLY A 69 -4.22 1.90 1.54
N GLU A 70 -4.81 1.81 0.36
CA GLU A 70 -5.90 2.64 -0.12
C GLU A 70 -7.18 2.49 0.71
N LEU A 71 -7.47 1.29 1.23
CA LEU A 71 -8.75 1.02 1.89
C LEU A 71 -9.00 1.89 3.11
N ALA A 72 -7.96 2.16 3.92
CA ALA A 72 -8.08 3.00 5.10
C ALA A 72 -8.46 4.46 4.74
N ILE A 73 -8.01 4.94 3.58
CA ILE A 73 -8.33 6.28 3.08
C ILE A 73 -9.74 6.29 2.49
N LEU A 74 -10.04 5.33 1.60
CA LEU A 74 -11.29 5.29 0.85
C LEU A 74 -12.52 5.03 1.73
N TYR A 75 -12.36 4.19 2.76
CA TYR A 75 -13.45 3.81 3.67
C TYR A 75 -13.37 4.49 5.03
N ASN A 76 -12.41 5.40 5.23
CA ASN A 76 -12.16 6.10 6.50
C ASN A 76 -12.15 5.13 7.70
N CYS A 77 -11.38 4.05 7.57
CA CYS A 77 -11.30 2.97 8.55
C CYS A 77 -9.85 2.70 8.96
N THR A 78 -9.67 1.85 9.97
CA THR A 78 -8.33 1.39 10.37
C THR A 78 -7.72 0.49 9.30
N ARG A 79 -6.40 0.35 9.31
CA ARG A 79 -5.67 -0.61 8.47
C ARG A 79 -6.21 -2.02 8.70
N THR A 80 -6.61 -2.69 7.62
CA THR A 80 -7.28 -4.00 7.67
C THR A 80 -6.33 -5.19 7.72
N ALA A 81 -5.04 -4.95 7.46
CA ALA A 81 -3.95 -5.91 7.49
C ALA A 81 -2.63 -5.17 7.72
N SER A 82 -1.64 -5.88 8.21
CA SER A 82 -0.25 -5.46 8.30
C SER A 82 0.49 -5.75 7.01
N ILE A 83 1.45 -4.90 6.66
CA ILE A 83 2.37 -5.10 5.52
C ILE A 83 3.80 -5.14 6.05
N ARG A 84 4.55 -6.19 5.72
CA ARG A 84 5.95 -6.37 6.12
C ARG A 84 6.82 -6.63 4.88
N GLY A 85 7.87 -5.85 4.69
CA GLY A 85 8.88 -6.05 3.64
C GLY A 85 10.20 -6.50 4.23
#